data_AF-A0A843SKC7-F1
#
_entry.id   AF-A0A843SKC7-F1
#
_cell.length_a   1.000
_cell.length_b   1.000
_cell.length_c   1.000
_cell.angle_alpha   90.00
_cell.angle_beta   90.00
_cell.angle_gamma   90.00
#
_symmetry.space_group_name_H-M   'P 1'
#
loop_
_entity.id
_entity.type
_entity.pdbx_description
1 polymer ?
#
loop_
_entity_poly.entity_id
_entity_poly.type
_entity_poly.pdbx_seq_one_letter_code
_entity_poly.pdbx_strand_id
1 'polypeptide(L)'
;MNNTMKAALLAVVVGLAGCNGSSSNEPAPTSSVPVMGEGALQGYANGDTVSGASIYTNKDGKGYVLLSADGDSAATVMHVVDGSKGRRVPVSSGGMVTLAYDRTQALVLNALSPANAAGNYQALIGGKPALFTVAADGAISAGGSDCKLSGKVDFSATYGGAAALTLTASGCGSAAEGSYKGLALASADTAPAALQLVGENGNAVLDVLAYR
;
A
#
# COMPACT_ATOMS: atom_id res chain seq x y z
N MET A 1 23.54 49.62 47.57
CA MET A 1 24.24 49.66 46.27
C MET A 1 24.35 48.24 45.75
N ASN A 2 23.77 48.02 44.56
CA ASN A 2 24.03 46.98 43.56
C ASN A 2 23.48 45.55 43.74
N ASN A 3 22.28 45.38 43.14
CA ASN A 3 21.80 44.31 42.25
C ASN A 3 22.81 43.25 41.75
N THR A 4 22.36 41.99 41.76
CA THR A 4 22.44 41.01 40.63
C THR A 4 21.49 39.83 40.93
N MET A 5 20.27 39.83 40.38
CA MET A 5 19.82 39.14 39.14
C MET A 5 19.61 37.61 39.24
N LYS A 6 18.31 37.26 39.28
CA LYS A 6 17.57 36.13 38.70
C LYS A 6 18.36 35.08 37.89
N ALA A 7 18.09 33.80 38.19
CA ALA A 7 17.68 32.82 37.17
C ALA A 7 16.83 31.71 37.81
N ALA A 8 15.55 31.69 37.46
CA ALA A 8 14.69 30.53 37.58
C ALA A 8 14.86 29.69 36.32
N LEU A 9 14.86 28.36 36.43
CA LEU A 9 14.40 27.52 35.31
C LEU A 9 13.61 26.31 35.83
N LEU A 10 12.40 26.24 35.27
CA LEU A 10 11.38 25.21 35.45
C LEU A 10 11.80 23.86 34.84
N ALA A 11 11.15 22.82 35.34
CA ALA A 11 11.09 21.43 34.91
C ALA A 11 10.96 21.21 33.40
N VAL A 12 11.45 20.06 32.91
CA VAL A 12 10.60 19.07 32.21
C VAL A 12 11.19 17.67 32.42
N VAL A 13 10.44 16.79 33.10
CA VAL A 13 10.61 15.34 33.00
C VAL A 13 9.90 14.92 31.72
N VAL A 14 10.64 14.70 30.64
CA VAL A 14 10.11 14.01 29.46
C VAL A 14 10.62 12.57 29.53
N GLY A 15 9.80 11.70 30.12
CA GLY A 15 9.83 10.29 29.76
C GLY A 15 9.29 10.18 28.34
N LEU A 16 10.17 9.98 27.36
CA LEU A 16 9.74 9.50 26.05
C LEU A 16 9.69 7.98 26.11
N ALA A 17 8.46 7.50 26.22
CA ALA A 17 8.08 6.12 26.12
C ALA A 17 8.47 5.54 24.75
N GLY A 18 8.92 4.29 24.81
CA GLY A 18 8.76 3.22 23.82
C GLY A 18 8.69 3.59 22.34
N CYS A 19 9.77 3.29 21.61
CA CYS A 19 9.64 2.77 20.26
C CYS A 19 9.97 1.27 20.30
N ASN A 20 8.98 0.48 20.72
CA ASN A 20 8.95 -0.96 20.50
C ASN A 20 8.37 -1.18 19.11
N GLY A 21 9.18 -1.56 18.13
CA GLY A 21 8.68 -1.76 16.77
C GLY A 21 9.76 -2.27 15.82
N SER A 22 9.79 -3.59 15.68
CA SER A 22 10.39 -4.41 14.61
C SER A 22 11.23 -3.68 13.55
N SER A 23 12.52 -4.01 13.52
CA SER A 23 13.47 -3.68 12.47
C SER A 23 12.97 -4.10 11.08
N SER A 24 12.30 -3.21 10.37
CA SER A 24 12.18 -3.25 8.91
C SER A 24 13.29 -2.38 8.34
N ASN A 25 14.25 -2.97 7.62
CA ASN A 25 15.36 -2.31 6.91
C ASN A 25 14.88 -1.39 5.75
N GLU A 26 13.61 -0.97 5.76
CA GLU A 26 13.05 -0.13 4.72
C GLU A 26 13.46 1.33 4.96
N PRO A 27 14.00 2.03 3.94
CA PRO A 27 14.32 3.44 4.06
C PRO A 27 13.10 4.26 4.49
N ALA A 28 13.31 5.28 5.33
CA ALA A 28 12.23 6.18 5.72
C ALA A 28 11.67 6.93 4.48
N PRO A 29 10.36 7.26 4.45
CA PRO A 29 9.78 8.11 3.41
C PRO A 29 10.44 9.49 3.38
N THR A 30 11.02 9.86 2.23
CA THR A 30 11.77 11.11 2.08
C THR A 30 11.17 12.01 0.99
N SER A 31 10.56 11.43 -0.05
CA SER A 31 9.81 12.14 -1.11
C SER A 31 8.70 13.02 -0.53
N SER A 32 8.33 14.08 -1.26
CA SER A 32 7.20 14.94 -0.88
C SER A 32 5.93 14.45 -1.58
N VAL A 33 4.84 14.32 -0.83
CA VAL A 33 3.53 13.95 -1.36
C VAL A 33 2.44 14.89 -0.82
N PRO A 34 1.37 15.18 -1.59
CA PRO A 34 0.25 15.95 -1.08
C PRO A 34 -0.42 15.27 0.11
N VAL A 35 -0.83 16.05 1.11
CA VAL A 35 -1.62 15.55 2.23
C VAL A 35 -3.05 15.34 1.77
N MET A 36 -3.57 14.14 1.99
CA MET A 36 -4.94 13.76 1.64
C MET A 36 -5.71 13.39 2.90
N GLY A 37 -7.01 13.67 2.91
CA GLY A 37 -7.93 13.13 3.92
C GLY A 37 -8.23 11.66 3.63
N GLU A 38 -8.73 10.94 4.63
CA GLU A 38 -9.13 9.53 4.48
C GLU A 38 -10.06 9.33 3.28
N GLY A 39 -9.75 8.31 2.47
CA GLY A 39 -10.56 7.98 1.30
C GLY A 39 -9.79 7.28 0.20
N ALA A 40 -10.54 6.88 -0.82
CA ALA A 40 -10.04 6.40 -2.10
C ALA A 40 -10.33 7.44 -3.18
N LEU A 41 -9.32 7.78 -3.96
CA LEU A 41 -9.41 8.73 -5.06
C LEU A 41 -8.74 8.16 -6.31
N GLN A 42 -9.22 8.58 -7.47
CA GLN A 42 -8.56 8.35 -8.75
C GLN A 42 -8.23 9.69 -9.39
N GLY A 43 -7.11 9.81 -10.08
CA GLY A 43 -6.71 11.04 -10.77
C GLY A 43 -5.43 10.86 -11.56
N TYR A 44 -4.66 11.94 -11.70
CA TYR A 44 -3.35 11.93 -12.33
C TYR A 44 -2.27 12.34 -11.32
N ALA A 45 -1.11 11.69 -11.38
CA ALA A 45 0.07 12.11 -10.63
C ALA A 45 1.12 12.73 -11.54
N ASN A 46 1.71 13.81 -11.07
CA ASN A 46 2.82 14.52 -11.69
C ASN A 46 4.06 14.50 -10.79
N GLY A 47 5.24 14.69 -11.39
CA GLY A 47 6.53 14.76 -10.69
C GLY A 47 7.28 13.41 -10.56
N ASP A 48 6.65 12.32 -10.99
CA ASP A 48 7.25 11.01 -11.28
C ASP A 48 6.96 10.67 -12.75
N THR A 49 6.91 9.38 -13.09
CA THR A 49 6.36 8.89 -14.35
C THR A 49 4.90 9.34 -14.44
N VAL A 50 4.57 10.18 -15.44
CA VAL A 50 3.19 10.64 -15.67
C VAL A 50 2.31 9.42 -15.86
N SER A 51 1.31 9.28 -15.00
CA SER A 51 0.51 8.05 -14.86
C SER A 51 -0.87 8.36 -14.31
N GLY A 52 -1.81 7.48 -14.60
CA GLY A 52 -3.04 7.38 -13.82
C GLY A 52 -2.68 7.00 -12.38
N ALA A 53 -3.34 7.64 -11.43
CA ALA A 53 -3.06 7.49 -10.01
C ALA A 53 -4.32 7.01 -9.27
N SER A 54 -4.19 5.91 -8.54
CA SER A 54 -5.16 5.51 -7.52
C SER A 54 -4.57 5.78 -6.14
N ILE A 55 -5.27 6.52 -5.30
CA ILE A 55 -4.78 7.04 -4.03
C ILE A 55 -5.69 6.50 -2.92
N TYR A 56 -5.10 5.81 -1.95
CA TYR A 56 -5.81 5.21 -0.83
C TYR A 56 -5.17 5.67 0.47
N THR A 57 -5.93 6.37 1.31
CA THR A 57 -5.41 6.89 2.59
C THR A 57 -6.36 6.60 3.74
N ASN A 58 -5.79 6.39 4.92
CA ASN A 58 -6.52 6.19 6.15
C ASN A 58 -6.65 7.51 6.94
N LYS A 59 -7.42 7.47 8.03
CA LYS A 59 -7.62 8.61 8.95
C LYS A 59 -6.34 9.23 9.52
N ASP A 60 -5.24 8.48 9.55
CA ASP A 60 -3.95 8.94 10.10
C ASP A 60 -3.07 9.59 9.02
N GLY A 61 -3.58 9.75 7.79
CA GLY A 61 -2.84 10.29 6.65
C GLY A 61 -1.80 9.31 6.08
N LYS A 62 -1.85 8.04 6.49
CA LYS A 62 -1.00 6.98 5.93
C LYS A 62 -1.71 6.29 4.77
N GLY A 63 -0.96 5.77 3.83
CA GLY A 63 -1.59 5.12 2.69
C GLY A 63 -0.67 4.75 1.56
N TYR A 64 -1.28 4.63 0.39
CA TYR A 64 -0.64 4.13 -0.81
C TYR A 64 -1.13 4.90 -2.03
N VAL A 65 -0.20 5.18 -2.94
CA VAL A 65 -0.49 5.74 -4.26
C VAL A 65 0.02 4.76 -5.29
N LEU A 66 -0.89 4.25 -6.11
CA LEU A 66 -0.60 3.30 -7.17
C LEU A 66 -0.54 4.08 -8.47
N LEU A 67 0.56 3.93 -9.21
CA LEU A 67 0.77 4.57 -10.48
C LEU A 67 0.79 3.51 -11.58
N SER A 68 -0.08 3.69 -12.57
CA SER A 68 -0.20 2.82 -13.74
C SER A 68 -0.10 3.66 -15.02
N ALA A 69 0.49 3.09 -16.08
CA ALA A 69 0.78 3.82 -17.31
C ALA A 69 -0.47 4.53 -17.87
N ASP A 70 -1.59 3.82 -17.92
CA ASP A 70 -2.84 4.29 -18.52
C ASP A 70 -4.02 4.34 -17.53
N GLY A 71 -3.78 4.25 -16.22
CA GLY A 71 -4.84 4.20 -15.19
C GLY A 71 -5.42 2.80 -14.97
N ASP A 72 -5.71 2.09 -16.06
CA ASP A 72 -6.37 0.77 -16.03
C ASP A 72 -5.38 -0.41 -16.05
N SER A 73 -4.12 -0.14 -16.34
CA SER A 73 -3.05 -1.15 -16.30
C SER A 73 -2.65 -1.48 -14.87
N ALA A 74 -2.03 -2.65 -14.67
CA ALA A 74 -1.37 -2.99 -13.41
C ALA A 74 -0.38 -1.91 -12.99
N ALA A 75 -0.41 -1.54 -11.70
CA ALA A 75 0.50 -0.57 -11.14
C ALA A 75 1.94 -1.07 -11.23
N THR A 76 2.82 -0.21 -11.73
CA THR A 76 4.27 -0.50 -11.84
C THR A 76 5.08 0.28 -10.82
N VAL A 77 4.49 1.33 -10.25
CA VAL A 77 5.06 2.13 -9.18
C VAL A 77 4.04 2.30 -8.07
N MET A 78 4.51 2.21 -6.84
CA MET A 78 3.72 2.40 -5.63
C MET A 78 4.46 3.37 -4.70
N HIS A 79 3.79 4.41 -4.23
CA HIS A 79 4.31 5.25 -3.15
C HIS A 79 3.65 4.86 -1.84
N VAL A 80 4.46 4.55 -0.83
CA VAL A 80 4.00 4.38 0.55
C VAL A 80 4.01 5.74 1.23
N VAL A 81 2.84 6.18 1.69
CA VAL A 81 2.58 7.53 2.19
C VAL A 81 2.50 7.53 3.72
N ASP A 82 3.14 8.52 4.33
CA ASP A 82 3.01 8.88 5.74
C ASP A 82 2.89 10.41 5.86
N GLY A 83 1.67 10.91 5.94
CA GLY A 83 1.36 12.33 5.93
C GLY A 83 1.81 13.00 4.62
N SER A 84 2.74 13.94 4.73
CA SER A 84 3.30 14.64 3.56
C SER A 84 4.57 13.99 2.99
N LYS A 85 4.92 12.77 3.46
CA LYS A 85 6.11 12.04 3.04
C LYS A 85 5.76 10.77 2.28
N GLY A 86 6.55 10.46 1.26
CA GLY A 86 6.39 9.27 0.43
C GLY A 86 7.68 8.45 0.30
N ARG A 87 7.54 7.14 0.17
CA ARG A 87 8.59 6.23 -0.31
C ARG A 87 8.13 5.60 -1.61
N ARG A 88 8.87 5.87 -2.70
CA ARG A 88 8.61 5.29 -4.02
C ARG A 88 9.17 3.88 -4.13
N VAL A 89 8.39 2.97 -4.72
CA VAL A 89 8.79 1.60 -5.04
C VAL A 89 8.42 1.30 -6.49
N PRO A 90 9.35 0.81 -7.34
CA PRO A 90 10.79 0.70 -7.08
C PRO A 90 11.43 2.05 -6.74
N VAL A 91 12.56 2.06 -6.04
CA VAL A 91 13.30 3.29 -5.77
C VAL A 91 13.69 3.96 -7.10
N SER A 92 13.47 5.27 -7.22
CA SER A 92 13.85 6.02 -8.43
C SER A 92 15.37 6.15 -8.51
N SER A 93 15.95 5.91 -9.69
CA SER A 93 17.38 6.17 -9.94
C SER A 93 17.74 7.64 -9.82
N GLY A 94 16.76 8.55 -10.00
CA GLY A 94 16.91 9.99 -9.82
C GLY A 94 16.79 10.46 -8.35
N GLY A 95 16.55 9.55 -7.42
CA GLY A 95 16.39 9.86 -6.00
C GLY A 95 14.98 10.35 -5.64
N MET A 96 14.91 11.48 -4.95
CA MET A 96 13.70 12.03 -4.33
C MET A 96 12.66 12.46 -5.35
N VAL A 97 11.39 12.20 -5.07
CA VAL A 97 10.26 12.61 -5.91
C VAL A 97 9.40 13.65 -5.19
N THR A 98 8.82 14.59 -5.94
CA THR A 98 7.79 15.49 -5.43
C THR A 98 6.51 15.24 -6.22
N LEU A 99 5.52 14.62 -5.59
CA LEU A 99 4.24 14.34 -6.25
C LEU A 99 3.32 15.55 -6.19
N ALA A 100 2.54 15.73 -7.26
CA ALA A 100 1.35 16.56 -7.30
C ALA A 100 0.19 15.72 -7.87
N TYR A 101 -1.03 15.98 -7.40
CA TYR A 101 -2.23 15.29 -7.88
C TYR A 101 -3.12 16.27 -8.61
N ASP A 102 -3.58 15.87 -9.80
CA ASP A 102 -4.47 16.66 -10.63
C ASP A 102 -5.72 15.87 -10.99
N ARG A 103 -6.85 16.58 -11.12
CA ARG A 103 -8.15 16.02 -11.53
C ARG A 103 -8.56 14.79 -10.68
N THR A 104 -8.42 14.88 -9.37
CA THR A 104 -8.82 13.80 -8.47
C THR A 104 -10.34 13.73 -8.34
N GLN A 105 -10.88 12.52 -8.40
CA GLN A 105 -12.29 12.19 -8.14
C GLN A 105 -12.38 11.08 -7.10
N ALA A 106 -13.51 11.03 -6.39
CA ALA A 106 -13.78 9.94 -5.46
C ALA A 106 -13.86 8.61 -6.19
N LEU A 107 -13.11 7.62 -5.71
CA LEU A 107 -13.20 6.24 -6.18
C LEU A 107 -14.11 5.47 -5.23
N VAL A 108 -15.16 4.86 -5.77
CA VAL A 108 -16.09 4.04 -4.99
C VAL A 108 -15.65 2.60 -5.08
N LEU A 109 -15.12 2.07 -3.97
CA LEU A 109 -14.81 0.66 -3.85
C LEU A 109 -16.06 -0.14 -3.46
N ASN A 110 -16.13 -1.37 -3.95
CA ASN A 110 -17.05 -2.35 -3.40
C ASN A 110 -16.60 -2.68 -1.97
N ALA A 111 -17.56 -2.72 -1.03
CA ALA A 111 -17.26 -3.04 0.36
C ALA A 111 -16.56 -4.40 0.44
N LEU A 112 -15.36 -4.44 1.01
CA LEU A 112 -14.62 -5.66 1.23
C LEU A 112 -14.84 -6.13 2.67
N SER A 113 -15.32 -7.35 2.85
CA SER A 113 -15.62 -7.94 4.14
C SER A 113 -15.13 -9.39 4.18
N PRO A 114 -14.92 -9.97 5.37
CA PRO A 114 -14.46 -11.36 5.43
C PRO A 114 -15.44 -12.34 4.75
N ALA A 115 -16.75 -12.06 4.80
CA ALA A 115 -17.77 -12.90 4.18
C ALA A 115 -17.73 -12.86 2.65
N ASN A 116 -17.46 -11.69 2.04
CA ASN A 116 -17.43 -11.55 0.59
C ASN A 116 -16.04 -11.75 -0.02
N ALA A 117 -14.97 -11.68 0.79
CA ALA A 117 -13.61 -11.99 0.36
C ALA A 117 -13.30 -13.48 0.46
N ALA A 118 -13.99 -14.24 1.31
CA ALA A 118 -13.74 -15.67 1.45
C ALA A 118 -14.08 -16.44 0.16
N GLY A 119 -13.20 -17.36 -0.24
CA GLY A 119 -13.39 -18.17 -1.45
C GLY A 119 -12.10 -18.74 -2.01
N ASN A 120 -12.25 -19.49 -3.10
CA ASN A 120 -11.13 -19.94 -3.92
C ASN A 120 -10.89 -18.95 -5.05
N TYR A 121 -9.62 -18.73 -5.38
CA TYR A 121 -9.20 -17.72 -6.32
C TYR A 121 -8.10 -18.25 -7.24
N GLN A 122 -8.06 -17.68 -8.44
CA GLN A 122 -6.98 -17.81 -9.40
C GLN A 122 -6.50 -16.41 -9.80
N ALA A 123 -5.19 -16.21 -9.79
CA ALA A 123 -4.54 -15.04 -10.38
C ALA A 123 -3.47 -15.49 -11.39
N LEU A 124 -3.04 -14.57 -12.26
CA LEU A 124 -1.89 -14.79 -13.15
C LEU A 124 -0.73 -13.91 -12.68
N ILE A 125 0.40 -14.53 -12.34
CA ILE A 125 1.60 -13.84 -11.84
C ILE A 125 2.78 -14.23 -12.72
N GLY A 126 3.38 -13.26 -13.41
CA GLY A 126 4.49 -13.53 -14.33
C GLY A 126 4.13 -14.55 -15.44
N GLY A 127 2.85 -14.61 -15.83
CA GLY A 127 2.33 -15.60 -16.79
C GLY A 127 2.06 -16.99 -16.21
N LYS A 128 2.25 -17.20 -14.89
CA LYS A 128 1.95 -18.46 -14.21
C LYS A 128 0.65 -18.38 -13.41
N PRO A 129 -0.22 -19.40 -13.46
CA PRO A 129 -1.40 -19.43 -12.61
C PRO A 129 -1.01 -19.61 -11.13
N ALA A 130 -1.60 -18.79 -10.27
CA ALA A 130 -1.55 -18.90 -8.83
C ALA A 130 -2.94 -19.24 -8.32
N LEU A 131 -3.14 -20.46 -7.83
CA LEU A 131 -4.35 -20.87 -7.13
C LEU A 131 -4.17 -20.61 -5.64
N PHE A 132 -5.18 -20.04 -4.99
CA PHE A 132 -5.15 -19.78 -3.56
C PHE A 132 -6.57 -19.69 -2.98
N THR A 133 -6.67 -19.79 -1.66
CA THR A 133 -7.91 -19.62 -0.92
C THR A 133 -7.77 -18.43 0.01
N VAL A 134 -8.80 -17.60 0.10
CA VAL A 134 -8.96 -16.60 1.14
C VAL A 134 -9.97 -17.14 2.15
N ALA A 135 -9.57 -17.27 3.40
CA ALA A 135 -10.44 -17.70 4.49
C ALA A 135 -11.26 -16.52 5.06
N ALA A 136 -12.30 -16.83 5.84
CA ALA A 136 -13.17 -15.84 6.46
C ALA A 136 -12.50 -15.01 7.57
N ASP A 137 -11.27 -15.32 7.96
CA ASP A 137 -10.43 -14.49 8.84
C ASP A 137 -9.38 -13.69 8.05
N GLY A 138 -9.43 -13.76 6.71
CA GLY A 138 -8.52 -13.10 5.80
C GLY A 138 -7.22 -13.86 5.52
N ALA A 139 -7.00 -15.04 6.09
CA ALA A 139 -5.82 -15.84 5.79
C ALA A 139 -5.81 -16.27 4.31
N ILE A 140 -4.69 -16.05 3.62
CA ILE A 140 -4.46 -16.45 2.24
C ILE A 140 -3.57 -17.69 2.24
N SER A 141 -4.10 -18.80 1.75
CA SER A 141 -3.40 -20.09 1.67
C SER A 141 -3.15 -20.47 0.22
N ALA A 142 -1.91 -20.86 -0.09
CA ALA A 142 -1.56 -21.28 -1.44
C ALA A 142 -2.22 -22.61 -1.81
N GLY A 143 -2.74 -22.69 -3.03
CA GLY A 143 -3.36 -23.89 -3.60
C GLY A 143 -2.36 -24.79 -4.34
N GLY A 144 -2.88 -25.59 -5.28
CA GLY A 144 -2.13 -26.65 -5.96
C GLY A 144 -1.17 -26.22 -7.08
N SER A 145 -1.12 -24.95 -7.47
CA SER A 145 -0.26 -24.44 -8.56
C SER A 145 1.22 -24.32 -8.18
N ASP A 146 2.12 -24.25 -9.16
CA ASP A 146 3.56 -24.05 -8.91
C ASP A 146 3.87 -22.64 -8.38
N CYS A 147 3.20 -21.62 -8.90
CA CYS A 147 3.23 -20.29 -8.31
C CYS A 147 2.33 -20.29 -7.07
N LYS A 148 2.95 -20.10 -5.90
CA LYS A 148 2.33 -20.10 -4.58
C LYS A 148 2.12 -18.66 -4.14
N LEU A 149 0.88 -18.34 -3.80
CA LEU A 149 0.50 -17.07 -3.18
C LEU A 149 -0.09 -17.36 -1.79
N SER A 150 0.46 -16.75 -0.75
CA SER A 150 0.01 -16.88 0.63
C SER A 150 0.10 -15.53 1.35
N GLY A 151 -0.49 -15.40 2.54
CA GLY A 151 -0.46 -14.13 3.28
C GLY A 151 -1.73 -13.87 4.09
N LYS A 152 -2.10 -12.59 4.21
CA LYS A 152 -3.28 -12.16 4.98
C LYS A 152 -3.85 -10.85 4.47
N VAL A 153 -5.18 -10.80 4.35
CA VAL A 153 -5.97 -9.58 4.30
C VAL A 153 -6.38 -9.20 5.74
N ASP A 154 -6.05 -7.99 6.17
CA ASP A 154 -6.47 -7.46 7.46
C ASP A 154 -7.65 -6.49 7.27
N PHE A 155 -8.86 -7.00 7.45
CA PHE A 155 -10.10 -6.22 7.33
C PHE A 155 -10.27 -5.16 8.43
N SER A 156 -9.44 -5.16 9.48
CA SER A 156 -9.48 -4.16 10.55
C SER A 156 -8.63 -2.92 10.25
N ALA A 157 -7.68 -3.03 9.32
CA ALA A 157 -6.81 -1.94 8.89
C ALA A 157 -7.21 -1.48 7.48
N THR A 158 -7.93 -0.36 7.40
CA THR A 158 -8.52 0.13 6.15
C THR A 158 -7.88 1.41 5.63
N TYR A 159 -7.83 1.55 4.31
CA TYR A 159 -7.32 2.71 3.57
C TYR A 159 -8.34 3.08 2.50
N GLY A 160 -9.23 4.03 2.79
CA GLY A 160 -10.26 4.43 1.83
C GLY A 160 -11.19 3.31 1.38
N GLY A 161 -11.44 2.32 2.24
CA GLY A 161 -12.27 1.13 1.92
C GLY A 161 -11.48 -0.07 1.39
N ALA A 162 -10.21 0.09 1.01
CA ALA A 162 -9.30 -1.03 0.77
C ALA A 162 -8.79 -1.59 2.12
N ALA A 163 -8.54 -2.90 2.19
CA ALA A 163 -8.02 -3.57 3.38
C ALA A 163 -6.51 -3.74 3.29
N ALA A 164 -5.79 -3.66 4.41
CA ALA A 164 -4.36 -3.90 4.44
C ALA A 164 -4.04 -5.33 4.02
N LEU A 165 -2.92 -5.51 3.32
CA LEU A 165 -2.53 -6.78 2.74
C LEU A 165 -1.08 -7.09 3.05
N THR A 166 -0.83 -8.35 3.40
CA THR A 166 0.49 -8.96 3.34
C THR A 166 0.42 -10.15 2.40
N LEU A 167 1.41 -10.29 1.52
CA LEU A 167 1.53 -11.40 0.58
C LEU A 167 2.93 -11.96 0.59
N THR A 168 3.04 -13.26 0.34
CA THR A 168 4.27 -13.93 -0.04
C THR A 168 4.02 -14.70 -1.32
N ALA A 169 4.80 -14.36 -2.35
CA ALA A 169 4.79 -15.03 -3.64
C ALA A 169 6.05 -15.89 -3.76
N SER A 170 5.87 -17.16 -4.11
CA SER A 170 6.95 -18.14 -4.28
C SER A 170 6.75 -19.02 -5.51
N GLY A 171 7.79 -19.26 -6.30
CA GLY A 171 7.70 -20.07 -7.52
C GLY A 171 7.01 -19.37 -8.70
N CYS A 172 6.73 -18.08 -8.55
CA CYS A 172 6.02 -17.22 -9.50
C CYS A 172 6.96 -16.58 -10.54
N GLY A 173 8.28 -16.76 -10.38
CA GLY A 173 9.31 -16.21 -11.26
C GLY A 173 10.03 -15.04 -10.60
N SER A 174 11.30 -14.84 -10.95
CA SER A 174 12.23 -13.97 -10.21
C SER A 174 11.75 -12.53 -9.99
N ALA A 175 10.95 -11.98 -10.90
CA ALA A 175 10.40 -10.63 -10.79
C ALA A 175 9.28 -10.49 -9.74
N ALA A 176 8.64 -11.61 -9.37
CA ALA A 176 7.50 -11.65 -8.45
C ALA A 176 7.80 -12.37 -7.14
N GLU A 177 9.01 -12.91 -6.96
CA GLU A 177 9.37 -13.58 -5.70
C GLU A 177 9.49 -12.56 -4.56
N GLY A 178 8.97 -12.91 -3.38
CA GLY A 178 9.23 -12.18 -2.16
C GLY A 178 8.00 -11.93 -1.29
N SER A 179 8.17 -11.04 -0.33
CA SER A 179 7.11 -10.65 0.62
C SER A 179 6.70 -9.20 0.37
N TYR A 180 5.41 -8.99 0.16
CA TYR A 180 4.81 -7.72 -0.23
C TYR A 180 3.87 -7.21 0.85
N LYS A 181 3.80 -5.88 0.99
CA LYS A 181 2.82 -5.18 1.82
C LYS A 181 2.03 -4.19 0.96
N GLY A 182 0.74 -4.08 1.20
CA GLY A 182 -0.10 -3.15 0.44
C GLY A 182 -1.58 -3.29 0.75
N LEU A 183 -2.39 -3.44 -0.30
CA LEU A 183 -3.84 -3.37 -0.24
C LEU A 183 -4.52 -4.53 -0.96
N ALA A 184 -5.63 -4.98 -0.40
CA ALA A 184 -6.65 -5.76 -1.09
C ALA A 184 -7.89 -4.89 -1.28
N LEU A 185 -8.43 -4.89 -2.50
CA LEU A 185 -9.59 -4.08 -2.84
C LEU A 185 -10.53 -4.84 -3.80
N ALA A 186 -11.79 -4.43 -3.82
CA ALA A 186 -12.77 -4.86 -4.80
C ALA A 186 -13.35 -3.62 -5.47
N SER A 187 -13.41 -3.60 -6.80
CA SER A 187 -14.01 -2.51 -7.57
C SER A 187 -14.87 -3.08 -8.70
N ALA A 188 -15.86 -2.30 -9.13
CA ALA A 188 -16.60 -2.58 -10.36
C ALA A 188 -15.69 -2.41 -11.60
N ASP A 189 -14.67 -1.55 -11.52
CA ASP A 189 -13.76 -1.23 -12.62
C ASP A 189 -12.85 -2.41 -12.98
N THR A 190 -12.60 -3.31 -12.02
CA THR A 190 -11.78 -4.51 -12.22
C THR A 190 -12.61 -5.75 -12.57
N ALA A 191 -13.92 -5.62 -12.81
CA ALA A 191 -14.76 -6.76 -13.15
C ALA A 191 -14.26 -7.46 -14.44
N PRO A 192 -14.29 -8.80 -14.52
CA PRO A 192 -14.92 -9.74 -13.58
C PRO A 192 -13.99 -10.22 -12.44
N ALA A 193 -12.84 -9.58 -12.22
CA ALA A 193 -12.01 -9.91 -11.06
C ALA A 193 -12.77 -9.59 -9.78
N ALA A 194 -12.74 -10.53 -8.83
CA ALA A 194 -13.40 -10.39 -7.55
C ALA A 194 -12.54 -9.61 -6.55
N LEU A 195 -11.21 -9.66 -6.69
CA LEU A 195 -10.26 -8.90 -5.90
C LEU A 195 -9.14 -8.37 -6.80
N GLN A 196 -8.64 -7.18 -6.49
CA GLN A 196 -7.32 -6.71 -6.87
C GLN A 196 -6.43 -6.75 -5.62
N LEU A 197 -5.27 -7.38 -5.75
CA LEU A 197 -4.26 -7.49 -4.71
C LEU A 197 -3.02 -6.75 -5.18
N VAL A 198 -2.64 -5.71 -4.44
CA VAL A 198 -1.51 -4.86 -4.79
C VAL A 198 -0.57 -4.73 -3.60
N GLY A 199 0.74 -4.85 -3.83
CA GLY A 199 1.72 -4.66 -2.78
C GLY A 199 3.11 -4.39 -3.30
N GLU A 200 3.96 -3.92 -2.41
CA GLU A 200 5.36 -3.59 -2.66
C GLU A 200 6.30 -4.34 -1.71
N ASN A 201 7.52 -4.60 -2.15
CA ASN A 201 8.57 -5.26 -1.35
C ASN A 201 9.87 -4.45 -1.25
N GLY A 202 9.80 -3.12 -1.44
CA GLY A 202 10.94 -2.21 -1.55
C GLY A 202 11.58 -2.16 -2.94
N ASN A 203 11.52 -3.25 -3.71
CA ASN A 203 12.19 -3.37 -5.01
C ASN A 203 11.22 -3.45 -6.19
N ALA A 204 10.04 -4.02 -5.99
CA ALA A 204 9.05 -4.29 -7.02
C ALA A 204 7.63 -4.07 -6.49
N VAL A 205 6.72 -3.87 -7.42
CA VAL A 205 5.27 -3.86 -7.19
C VAL A 205 4.69 -5.15 -7.76
N LEU A 206 3.84 -5.79 -6.98
CA LEU A 206 2.98 -6.87 -7.41
C LEU A 206 1.56 -6.32 -7.44
N ASP A 207 0.94 -6.25 -8.61
CA ASP A 207 -0.46 -5.86 -8.78
C ASP A 207 -1.16 -6.94 -9.61
N VAL A 208 -2.10 -7.65 -8.98
CA VAL A 208 -2.73 -8.83 -9.57
C VAL A 208 -4.23 -8.81 -9.39
N LEU A 209 -4.92 -9.18 -10.46
CA LEU A 209 -6.35 -9.45 -10.46
C LEU A 209 -6.62 -10.91 -10.13
N ALA A 210 -7.51 -11.16 -9.18
CA ALA A 210 -7.91 -12.48 -8.73
C ALA A 210 -9.36 -12.78 -9.09
N TYR A 211 -9.57 -13.92 -9.74
CA TYR A 211 -10.83 -14.41 -10.25
C TYR A 211 -11.30 -15.62 -9.45
N ARG A 212 -12.60 -15.83 -9.34
CA ARG A 212 -13.19 -16.99 -8.65
C ARG A 212 -13.37 -18.19 -9.58
#